data_AF-A0A8H9KW29-F1
#
_entry.id   AF-A0A8H9KW29-F1
#
_cell.length_a   1.000
_cell.length_b   1.000
_cell.length_c   1.000
_cell.angle_alpha   90.00
_cell.angle_beta   90.00
_cell.angle_gamma   90.00
#
_symmetry.space_group_name_H-M   'P 1'
#
loop_
_entity.id
_entity.type
_entity.pdbx_description
1 polymer ?
#
loop_
_entity_poly.entity_id
_entity_poly.type
_entity_poly.pdbx_seq_one_letter_code
_entity_poly.pdbx_strand_id
1 'polypeptide(L)'
;MRLTILLLISLGITYSASGQDQKQAKFIGPVHFKKVKVSSETYESVGVFDVNGDGKPDLVSGAFWYEGPDYVQRHFIAEVKRVDEYWDEFMHIPMDVNGDGKMDYITGGWFAGTLFWMENPGDNGAWKKHSIDSTGNIETARAFDLDGDGHLEIIPNNPGHPLKYYKLVLDGNGKGTGKFDKVDVAANQGHGMGFGDVNGDKRMDIIVNNGWLEAPSDAKGKWILHQEFDFGDASIPVLVFDINKDGKNDLIVGQGHSYGLHWYEQKVSSQGKREWIEHPIDLNNSQYHTMEWVDIDADGEQELVTGKRYRAHNGKDPGANDPVGLYYFKWNGESFTKNIISYGPLDEGKGAGIYFSVTDLRNTGRKDVIVAGKDGLYIFYNEGQK
;
A
#
# COMPACT_ATOMS: atom_id res chain seq x y z
N MET A 1 24.57 -73.20 -50.83
CA MET A 1 24.09 -71.91 -51.37
C MET A 1 23.22 -71.25 -50.31
N ARG A 2 23.82 -70.44 -49.42
CA ARG A 2 23.08 -69.67 -48.39
C ARG A 2 23.19 -68.20 -48.80
N LEU A 3 22.06 -67.59 -49.13
CA LEU A 3 21.96 -66.18 -49.49
C LEU A 3 21.74 -65.37 -48.22
N THR A 4 22.67 -64.47 -47.93
CA THR A 4 22.60 -63.49 -46.83
C THR A 4 21.79 -62.29 -47.30
N ILE A 5 20.68 -61.97 -46.61
CA ILE A 5 19.91 -60.74 -46.83
C ILE A 5 20.47 -59.67 -45.88
N LEU A 6 21.01 -58.59 -46.45
CA LEU A 6 21.46 -57.40 -45.75
C LEU A 6 20.26 -56.47 -45.56
N LEU A 7 19.85 -56.19 -44.31
CA LEU A 7 18.83 -55.20 -43.99
C LEU A 7 19.54 -53.89 -43.58
N LEU A 8 19.50 -52.87 -44.43
CA LEU A 8 19.94 -51.51 -44.11
C LEU A 8 18.85 -50.81 -43.29
N ILE A 9 19.14 -50.47 -42.03
CA ILE A 9 18.28 -49.60 -41.21
C ILE A 9 18.86 -48.18 -41.30
N SER A 10 18.16 -47.28 -41.99
CA SER A 10 18.44 -45.85 -41.97
C SER A 10 17.88 -45.24 -40.68
N LEU A 11 18.73 -44.78 -39.77
CA LEU A 11 18.30 -43.91 -38.66
C LEU A 11 18.04 -42.51 -39.22
N GLY A 12 16.77 -42.13 -39.35
CA GLY A 12 16.38 -40.75 -39.52
C GLY A 12 16.44 -40.05 -38.16
N ILE A 13 17.35 -39.09 -38.01
CA ILE A 13 17.38 -38.19 -36.86
C ILE A 13 16.29 -37.14 -37.11
N THR A 14 15.13 -37.28 -36.45
CA THR A 14 14.14 -36.23 -36.37
C THR A 14 14.58 -35.21 -35.33
N TYR A 15 14.96 -34.01 -35.76
CA TYR A 15 15.02 -32.85 -34.86
C TYR A 15 13.58 -32.51 -34.44
N SER A 16 13.20 -32.89 -33.22
CA SER A 16 12.04 -32.30 -32.56
C SER A 16 12.44 -30.89 -32.11
N ALA A 17 12.02 -29.87 -32.87
CA ALA A 17 12.00 -28.52 -32.35
C ALA A 17 11.10 -28.55 -31.10
N SER A 18 11.68 -28.34 -29.92
CA SER A 18 10.93 -28.03 -28.72
C SER A 18 10.24 -26.70 -28.98
N GLY A 19 8.97 -26.75 -29.40
CA GLY A 19 8.11 -25.60 -29.33
C GLY A 19 8.14 -25.11 -27.89
N GLN A 20 8.66 -23.91 -27.68
CA GLN A 20 8.27 -23.16 -26.49
C GLN A 20 6.74 -23.13 -26.55
N ASP A 21 6.09 -23.73 -25.56
CA ASP A 21 4.70 -23.42 -25.26
C ASP A 21 4.67 -21.92 -24.96
N GLN A 22 4.53 -21.11 -26.00
CA GLN A 22 4.01 -19.77 -25.88
C GLN A 22 2.59 -19.98 -25.38
N LYS A 23 2.42 -20.01 -24.05
CA LYS A 23 1.13 -19.66 -23.44
C LYS A 23 0.75 -18.35 -24.11
N GLN A 24 -0.18 -18.43 -25.03
CA GLN A 24 -0.73 -17.27 -25.72
C GLN A 24 -1.24 -16.38 -24.58
N ALA A 25 -0.54 -15.27 -24.32
CA ALA A 25 -0.95 -14.33 -23.31
C ALA A 25 -2.39 -13.97 -23.66
N LYS A 26 -3.33 -14.40 -22.82
CA LYS A 26 -4.74 -14.12 -23.03
C LYS A 26 -4.80 -12.60 -23.04
N PHE A 27 -5.23 -11.98 -24.15
CA PHE A 27 -5.39 -10.55 -24.15
C PHE A 27 -6.51 -10.24 -23.15
N ILE A 28 -6.12 -9.63 -22.04
CA ILE A 28 -7.02 -9.27 -20.96
C ILE A 28 -7.26 -7.76 -21.11
N GLY A 29 -8.49 -7.36 -21.44
CA GLY A 29 -8.87 -5.95 -21.57
C GLY A 29 -8.78 -5.20 -20.22
N PRO A 30 -8.96 -3.87 -20.20
CA PRO A 30 -8.96 -3.14 -18.95
C PRO A 30 -10.12 -3.58 -18.05
N VAL A 31 -9.88 -3.57 -16.73
CA VAL A 31 -10.89 -3.85 -15.72
C VAL A 31 -11.95 -2.75 -15.75
N HIS A 32 -13.22 -3.15 -15.71
CA HIS A 32 -14.33 -2.22 -15.61
C HIS A 32 -14.71 -1.99 -14.15
N PHE A 33 -14.81 -0.73 -13.74
CA PHE A 33 -15.21 -0.35 -12.39
C PHE A 33 -16.56 0.38 -12.38
N LYS A 34 -17.45 0.00 -11.45
CA LYS A 34 -18.64 0.77 -11.11
C LYS A 34 -18.33 1.71 -9.95
N LYS A 35 -18.27 3.02 -10.23
CA LYS A 35 -18.10 4.10 -9.24
C LYS A 35 -19.37 4.28 -8.41
N VAL A 36 -19.25 4.22 -7.08
CA VAL A 36 -20.33 4.48 -6.12
C VAL A 36 -19.84 5.48 -5.08
N LYS A 37 -20.60 6.56 -4.87
CA LYS A 37 -20.34 7.52 -3.78
C LYS A 37 -21.02 7.00 -2.51
N VAL A 38 -20.23 6.83 -1.45
CA VAL A 38 -20.73 6.44 -0.12
C VAL A 38 -21.06 7.68 0.71
N SER A 39 -20.14 8.65 0.73
CA SER A 39 -20.30 9.87 1.53
C SER A 39 -19.66 11.08 0.85
N SER A 40 -20.18 12.27 1.16
CA SER A 40 -19.59 13.56 0.77
C SER A 40 -18.61 14.12 1.82
N GLU A 41 -18.36 13.38 2.89
CA GLU A 41 -17.40 13.77 3.91
C GLU A 41 -15.97 13.73 3.39
N THR A 42 -15.16 14.69 3.83
CA THR A 42 -13.88 15.02 3.20
C THR A 42 -12.69 14.46 3.98
N TYR A 43 -12.88 13.33 4.69
CA TYR A 43 -11.81 12.62 5.38
C TYR A 43 -10.83 12.02 4.38
N GLU A 44 -9.54 11.94 4.71
CA GLU A 44 -8.50 11.57 3.74
C GLU A 44 -8.10 10.10 3.75
N SER A 45 -8.64 9.33 4.68
CA SER A 45 -8.30 7.93 4.86
C SER A 45 -9.55 7.05 5.02
N VAL A 46 -9.42 5.79 4.60
CA VAL A 46 -10.45 4.75 4.83
C VAL A 46 -9.79 3.42 5.17
N GLY A 47 -10.26 2.80 6.24
CA GLY A 47 -9.98 1.41 6.60
C GLY A 47 -11.18 0.53 6.25
N VAL A 48 -10.92 -0.76 6.01
CA VAL A 48 -11.96 -1.75 5.71
C VAL A 48 -11.78 -2.96 6.61
N PHE A 49 -12.77 -3.23 7.45
CA PHE A 49 -12.78 -4.37 8.37
C PHE A 49 -14.21 -4.61 8.90
N ASP A 50 -14.45 -5.78 9.47
CA ASP A 50 -15.74 -6.12 10.09
C ASP A 50 -15.84 -5.45 11.48
N VAL A 51 -16.66 -4.40 11.58
CA VAL A 51 -16.82 -3.61 12.82
C VAL A 51 -17.80 -4.29 13.78
N ASN A 52 -18.87 -4.88 13.26
CA ASN A 52 -19.98 -5.40 14.05
C ASN A 52 -19.94 -6.93 14.27
N GLY A 53 -18.96 -7.62 13.69
CA GLY A 53 -18.75 -9.06 13.82
C GLY A 53 -19.71 -9.90 12.98
N ASP A 54 -20.33 -9.33 11.95
CA ASP A 54 -21.30 -10.03 11.09
C ASP A 54 -20.68 -10.79 9.91
N GLY A 55 -19.35 -10.72 9.77
CA GLY A 55 -18.57 -11.34 8.72
C GLY A 55 -18.57 -10.57 7.39
N LYS A 56 -19.11 -9.35 7.33
CA LYS A 56 -19.08 -8.48 6.15
C LYS A 56 -18.09 -7.33 6.36
N PRO A 57 -17.37 -6.91 5.31
CA PRO A 57 -16.49 -5.75 5.42
C PRO A 57 -17.29 -4.43 5.56
N ASP A 58 -17.02 -3.69 6.63
CA ASP A 58 -17.49 -2.32 6.85
C ASP A 58 -16.40 -1.31 6.45
N LEU A 59 -16.79 -0.05 6.25
CA LEU A 59 -15.84 1.03 5.98
C LEU A 59 -15.71 1.93 7.20
N VAL A 60 -14.49 2.28 7.59
CA VAL A 60 -14.22 3.26 8.64
C VAL A 60 -13.50 4.45 8.03
N SER A 61 -14.09 5.65 8.15
CA SER A 61 -13.51 6.87 7.61
C SER A 61 -13.96 8.07 8.44
N GLY A 62 -13.03 8.69 9.15
CA GLY A 62 -13.31 9.87 9.93
C GLY A 62 -14.17 9.58 11.14
N ALA A 63 -15.15 10.46 11.36
CA ALA A 63 -16.07 10.37 12.48
C ALA A 63 -17.09 9.21 12.37
N PHE A 64 -17.04 8.37 11.33
CA PHE A 64 -18.08 7.38 11.07
C PHE A 64 -17.51 6.03 10.60
N TRP A 65 -18.24 4.97 10.92
CA TRP A 65 -18.20 3.74 10.15
C TRP A 65 -19.50 3.54 9.36
N TYR A 66 -19.40 2.81 8.25
CA TYR A 66 -20.46 2.58 7.27
C TYR A 66 -20.69 1.07 7.15
N GLU A 67 -21.90 0.64 7.46
CA GLU A 67 -22.28 -0.78 7.57
C GLU A 67 -22.42 -1.43 6.20
N GLY A 68 -21.66 -2.49 5.97
CA GLY A 68 -21.73 -3.32 4.78
C GLY A 68 -23.00 -4.18 4.72
N PRO A 69 -23.42 -4.63 3.52
CA PRO A 69 -22.77 -4.43 2.22
C PRO A 69 -23.30 -3.22 1.44
N ASP A 70 -24.33 -2.53 1.94
CA ASP A 70 -24.99 -1.45 1.21
C ASP A 70 -24.36 -0.08 1.50
N TYR A 71 -23.66 0.06 2.63
CA TYR A 71 -22.96 1.28 3.06
C TYR A 71 -23.86 2.51 3.20
N VAL A 72 -25.16 2.29 3.37
CA VAL A 72 -26.18 3.34 3.57
C VAL A 72 -26.30 3.74 5.03
N GLN A 73 -26.25 2.75 5.94
CA GLN A 73 -26.25 3.01 7.37
C GLN A 73 -24.84 3.41 7.81
N ARG A 74 -24.77 4.45 8.63
CA ARG A 74 -23.53 4.91 9.23
C ARG A 74 -23.73 5.18 10.71
N HIS A 75 -22.67 5.00 11.46
CA HIS A 75 -22.68 5.10 12.91
C HIS A 75 -21.53 5.99 13.37
N PHE A 76 -21.78 6.84 14.35
CA PHE A 76 -20.82 7.81 14.83
C PHE A 76 -19.75 7.15 15.71
N ILE A 77 -18.48 7.43 15.43
CA ILE A 77 -17.31 6.95 16.16
C ILE A 77 -16.88 8.00 17.18
N ALA A 78 -16.40 9.15 16.69
CA ALA A 78 -15.88 10.23 17.50
C ALA A 78 -15.79 11.53 16.69
N GLU A 79 -15.66 12.67 17.36
CA GLU A 79 -15.33 13.91 16.66
C GLU A 79 -13.88 13.89 16.18
N VAL A 80 -13.65 14.27 14.93
CA VAL A 80 -12.31 14.44 14.36
C VAL A 80 -11.99 15.93 14.32
N LYS A 81 -10.78 16.32 14.75
CA LYS A 81 -10.36 17.72 14.71
C LYS A 81 -10.20 18.17 13.26
N ARG A 82 -10.81 19.29 12.90
CA ARG A 82 -10.63 19.94 11.60
C ARG A 82 -9.61 21.08 11.70
N VAL A 83 -8.69 21.14 10.74
CA VAL A 83 -7.77 22.27 10.55
C VAL A 83 -7.75 22.61 9.06
N ASP A 84 -8.29 23.78 8.69
CA ASP A 84 -8.52 24.17 7.29
C ASP A 84 -9.32 23.10 6.51
N GLU A 85 -8.74 22.54 5.44
CA GLU A 85 -9.34 21.47 4.63
C GLU A 85 -9.01 20.07 5.17
N TYR A 86 -8.19 19.96 6.23
CA TYR A 86 -7.81 18.70 6.83
C TYR A 86 -8.74 18.26 7.95
N TRP A 87 -8.88 16.94 8.07
CA TRP A 87 -9.33 16.27 9.27
C TRP A 87 -8.15 15.47 9.83
N ASP A 88 -7.86 15.63 11.12
CA ASP A 88 -6.63 15.15 11.77
C ASP A 88 -6.66 13.64 12.06
N GLU A 89 -6.81 12.85 11.00
CA GLU A 89 -6.90 11.38 10.99
C GLU A 89 -6.46 10.84 9.61
N PHE A 90 -5.20 10.40 9.52
CA PHE A 90 -4.49 10.17 8.25
C PHE A 90 -4.28 8.67 7.91
N MET A 91 -4.83 7.75 8.70
CA MET A 91 -4.82 6.30 8.42
C MET A 91 -5.84 5.57 9.30
N HIS A 92 -6.19 4.34 8.90
CA HIS A 92 -7.06 3.44 9.67
C HIS A 92 -6.48 2.02 9.58
N ILE A 93 -5.58 1.68 10.51
CA ILE A 93 -4.94 0.37 10.53
C ILE A 93 -5.78 -0.54 11.44
N PRO A 94 -6.49 -1.56 10.91
CA PRO A 94 -7.27 -2.47 11.72
C PRO A 94 -6.38 -3.37 12.57
N MET A 95 -6.69 -3.51 13.86
CA MET A 95 -5.99 -4.40 14.79
C MET A 95 -6.88 -4.70 16.01
N ASP A 96 -6.91 -5.94 16.52
CA ASP A 96 -7.49 -6.24 17.83
C ASP A 96 -6.47 -5.85 18.91
N VAL A 97 -6.55 -4.60 19.38
CA VAL A 97 -5.49 -3.98 20.20
C VAL A 97 -5.58 -4.44 21.66
N ASN A 98 -6.80 -4.67 22.17
CA ASN A 98 -7.05 -5.07 23.55
C ASN A 98 -7.35 -6.57 23.74
N GLY A 99 -7.36 -7.36 22.66
CA GLY A 99 -7.53 -8.80 22.69
C GLY A 99 -8.97 -9.28 22.99
N ASP A 100 -9.95 -8.38 22.87
CA ASP A 100 -11.36 -8.65 23.17
C ASP A 100 -12.12 -9.32 22.01
N GLY A 101 -11.47 -9.46 20.86
CA GLY A 101 -12.01 -10.10 19.66
C GLY A 101 -12.83 -9.16 18.76
N LYS A 102 -12.87 -7.85 19.08
CA LYS A 102 -13.45 -6.82 18.20
C LYS A 102 -12.31 -6.10 17.50
N MET A 103 -12.53 -5.78 16.23
CA MET A 103 -11.53 -5.05 15.48
C MET A 103 -11.54 -3.58 15.91
N ASP A 104 -10.42 -3.12 16.49
CA ASP A 104 -10.14 -1.71 16.73
C ASP A 104 -9.45 -1.10 15.50
N TYR A 105 -9.09 0.18 15.57
CA TYR A 105 -8.15 0.75 14.62
C TYR A 105 -7.13 1.69 15.24
N ILE A 106 -5.94 1.72 14.64
CA ILE A 106 -4.84 2.62 14.97
C ILE A 106 -4.82 3.76 13.96
N THR A 107 -4.65 4.98 14.46
CA THR A 107 -4.61 6.20 13.66
C THR A 107 -3.74 7.27 14.29
N GLY A 108 -3.58 8.38 13.57
CA GLY A 108 -2.85 9.56 13.97
C GLY A 108 -3.01 10.65 12.92
N GLY A 109 -2.40 11.81 13.18
CA GLY A 109 -2.52 12.94 12.27
C GLY A 109 -1.45 13.98 12.49
N TRP A 110 -1.35 14.89 11.52
CA TRP A 110 -0.34 15.93 11.50
C TRP A 110 -0.50 16.92 12.65
N PHE A 111 -1.71 17.38 12.95
CA PHE A 111 -1.91 18.56 13.80
C PHE A 111 -1.89 18.25 15.30
N ALA A 112 -2.41 17.09 15.71
CA ALA A 112 -2.30 16.61 17.08
C ALA A 112 -0.90 16.05 17.36
N GLY A 113 -0.23 15.48 16.34
CA GLY A 113 1.08 14.86 16.49
C GLY A 113 1.09 13.67 17.45
N THR A 114 -0.03 12.94 17.49
CA THR A 114 -0.24 11.79 18.38
C THR A 114 -0.61 10.56 17.58
N LEU A 115 -0.01 9.42 17.92
CA LEU A 115 -0.45 8.09 17.52
C LEU A 115 -1.37 7.54 18.61
N PHE A 116 -2.53 7.02 18.23
CA PHE A 116 -3.53 6.50 19.16
C PHE A 116 -4.33 5.37 18.52
N TRP A 117 -5.03 4.59 19.35
CA TRP A 117 -6.02 3.63 18.87
C TRP A 117 -7.41 3.99 19.38
N MET A 118 -8.41 3.55 18.61
CA MET A 118 -9.82 3.79 18.87
C MET A 118 -10.46 2.44 19.19
N GLU A 119 -10.99 2.32 20.40
CA GLU A 119 -11.57 1.08 20.93
C GLU A 119 -12.99 0.88 20.41
N ASN A 120 -13.21 -0.24 19.73
CA ASN A 120 -14.52 -0.66 19.27
C ASN A 120 -15.36 -1.10 20.48
N PRO A 121 -16.45 -0.38 20.81
CA PRO A 121 -17.26 -0.72 21.98
C PRO A 121 -18.00 -2.06 21.82
N GLY A 122 -18.15 -2.57 20.59
CA GLY A 122 -18.99 -3.73 20.27
C GLY A 122 -20.48 -3.39 20.16
N ASP A 123 -20.78 -2.10 20.05
CA ASP A 123 -22.10 -1.56 19.75
C ASP A 123 -21.94 -0.34 18.82
N ASN A 124 -23.05 0.33 18.50
CA ASN A 124 -23.03 1.52 17.62
C ASN A 124 -22.73 2.81 18.39
N GLY A 125 -22.13 2.70 19.59
CA GLY A 125 -21.75 3.81 20.45
C GLY A 125 -20.43 4.47 20.02
N ALA A 126 -20.11 5.58 20.70
CA ALA A 126 -18.88 6.31 20.45
C ALA A 126 -17.66 5.51 20.91
N TRP A 127 -16.60 5.54 20.11
CA TRP A 127 -15.37 4.78 20.36
C TRP A 127 -14.46 5.52 21.32
N LYS A 128 -13.79 4.77 22.19
CA LYS A 128 -12.89 5.35 23.18
C LYS A 128 -11.49 5.49 22.59
N LYS A 129 -10.95 6.71 22.65
CA LYS A 129 -9.57 7.01 22.25
C LYS A 129 -8.57 6.63 23.33
N HIS A 130 -7.50 5.95 22.95
CA HIS A 130 -6.37 5.57 23.82
C HIS A 130 -5.04 6.01 23.19
N SER A 131 -4.27 6.81 23.92
CA SER A 131 -2.97 7.29 23.44
C SER A 131 -1.95 6.15 23.37
N ILE A 132 -1.23 6.06 22.24
CA ILE A 132 -0.05 5.20 22.09
C ILE A 132 1.21 6.04 22.36
N ASP A 133 1.37 7.15 21.63
CA ASP A 133 2.52 8.05 21.82
C ASP A 133 2.27 9.47 21.27
N SER A 134 3.06 10.43 21.75
CA SER A 134 3.19 11.76 21.14
C SER A 134 4.41 11.78 20.23
N THR A 135 4.22 11.42 18.97
CA THR A 135 5.28 11.19 17.98
C THR A 135 5.77 12.47 17.31
N GLY A 136 5.00 13.56 17.36
CA GLY A 136 5.15 14.69 16.46
C GLY A 136 4.30 14.53 15.20
N ASN A 137 4.42 15.45 14.25
CA ASN A 137 3.55 15.55 13.07
C ASN A 137 3.61 14.27 12.21
N ILE A 138 2.49 13.53 12.10
CA ILE A 138 2.42 12.29 11.32
C ILE A 138 1.84 12.58 9.93
N GLU A 139 2.55 12.21 8.87
CA GLU A 139 2.04 12.26 7.49
C GLU A 139 1.08 11.09 7.22
N THR A 140 1.45 9.89 7.65
CA THR A 140 0.59 8.70 7.75
C THR A 140 1.37 7.62 8.51
N ALA A 141 0.79 6.45 8.74
CA ALA A 141 1.54 5.27 9.19
C ALA A 141 1.21 4.06 8.32
N ARG A 142 2.08 3.06 8.39
CA ARG A 142 1.80 1.72 7.87
C ARG A 142 2.04 0.67 8.95
N ALA A 143 1.57 -0.54 8.67
CA ALA A 143 1.78 -1.69 9.54
C ALA A 143 2.46 -2.81 8.76
N PHE A 144 3.58 -3.30 9.28
CA PHE A 144 4.38 -4.38 8.68
C PHE A 144 4.97 -5.23 9.81
N ASP A 145 5.12 -6.53 9.57
CA ASP A 145 5.90 -7.42 10.43
C ASP A 145 7.38 -7.15 10.16
N LEU A 146 8.01 -6.32 11.01
CA LEU A 146 9.38 -5.85 10.84
C LEU A 146 10.39 -6.81 11.45
N ASP A 147 10.04 -7.48 12.55
CA ASP A 147 10.95 -8.36 13.27
C ASP A 147 10.71 -9.86 13.03
N GLY A 148 9.74 -10.19 12.17
CA GLY A 148 9.50 -11.53 11.64
C GLY A 148 8.80 -12.46 12.63
N ASP A 149 8.11 -11.91 13.63
CA ASP A 149 7.42 -12.70 14.65
C ASP A 149 5.96 -13.02 14.31
N GLY A 150 5.47 -12.55 13.16
CA GLY A 150 4.12 -12.76 12.68
C GLY A 150 3.10 -11.73 13.19
N HIS A 151 3.52 -10.73 13.96
CA HIS A 151 2.68 -9.61 14.39
C HIS A 151 3.08 -8.33 13.65
N LEU A 152 2.09 -7.49 13.35
CA LEU A 152 2.36 -6.23 12.66
C LEU A 152 2.82 -5.17 13.66
N GLU A 153 3.96 -4.54 13.39
CA GLU A 153 4.37 -3.30 14.04
C GLU A 153 3.76 -2.10 13.33
N ILE A 154 3.53 -1.01 14.08
CA ILE A 154 3.04 0.26 13.54
C ILE A 154 4.20 1.22 13.34
N ILE A 155 4.32 1.78 12.14
CA ILE A 155 5.41 2.67 11.75
C ILE A 155 4.84 4.00 11.27
N PRO A 156 4.81 5.05 12.13
CA PRO A 156 4.46 6.40 11.68
C PRO A 156 5.60 7.03 10.88
N ASN A 157 5.25 7.65 9.76
CA ASN A 157 6.14 8.59 9.10
C ASN A 157 5.88 9.99 9.65
N ASN A 158 6.85 10.51 10.39
CA ASN A 158 6.82 11.83 11.02
C ASN A 158 8.13 12.56 10.73
N PRO A 159 8.23 13.21 9.55
CA PRO A 159 9.47 13.84 9.08
C PRO A 159 10.08 14.82 10.10
N GLY A 160 11.40 14.78 10.27
CA GLY A 160 12.12 15.62 11.23
C GLY A 160 12.15 15.08 12.68
N HIS A 161 11.62 13.88 12.90
CA HIS A 161 11.67 13.19 14.19
C HIS A 161 12.42 11.84 14.07
N PRO A 162 12.80 11.20 15.19
CA PRO A 162 13.35 9.84 15.15
C PRO A 162 12.38 8.83 14.51
N LEU A 163 12.90 7.94 13.68
CA LEU A 163 12.15 6.79 13.17
C LEU A 163 12.00 5.75 14.26
N LYS A 164 10.76 5.33 14.49
CA LYS A 164 10.37 4.36 15.50
C LYS A 164 9.30 3.45 14.94
N TYR A 165 9.21 2.25 15.49
CA TYR A 165 8.03 1.42 15.35
C TYR A 165 7.45 1.06 16.73
N TYR A 166 6.17 0.70 16.71
CA TYR A 166 5.39 0.36 17.90
C TYR A 166 4.91 -1.07 17.79
N LYS A 167 5.32 -1.89 18.74
CA LYS A 167 4.97 -3.30 18.80
C LYS A 167 3.88 -3.53 19.82
N LEU A 168 2.80 -4.19 19.43
CA LEU A 168 1.71 -4.52 20.35
C LEU A 168 2.22 -5.50 21.41
N VAL A 169 2.04 -5.15 22.68
CA VAL A 169 2.37 -6.05 23.79
C VAL A 169 1.27 -7.10 23.89
N LEU A 170 1.65 -8.37 23.77
CA LEU A 170 0.76 -9.52 23.85
C LEU A 170 0.79 -10.18 25.23
N ASP A 171 -0.33 -10.79 25.63
CA ASP A 171 -0.43 -11.59 26.83
C ASP A 171 0.13 -13.01 26.63
N GLY A 172 0.07 -13.85 27.69
CA GLY A 172 0.55 -15.24 27.62
C GLY A 172 -0.21 -16.15 26.65
N ASN A 173 -1.32 -15.70 26.08
CA ASN A 173 -2.12 -16.40 25.07
C ASN A 173 -2.00 -15.76 23.67
N GLY A 174 -1.12 -14.76 23.49
CA GLY A 174 -0.94 -14.06 22.22
C GLY A 174 -2.02 -13.01 21.91
N LYS A 175 -2.78 -12.57 22.92
CA LYS A 175 -3.80 -11.52 22.76
C LYS A 175 -3.24 -10.13 23.05
N GLY A 176 -3.71 -9.12 22.35
CA GLY A 176 -3.36 -7.72 22.61
C GLY A 176 -3.67 -7.30 24.04
N THR A 177 -2.82 -6.46 24.64
CA THR A 177 -3.00 -5.94 26.00
C THR A 177 -3.43 -4.47 26.05
N GLY A 178 -3.61 -3.84 24.90
CA GLY A 178 -3.83 -2.40 24.77
C GLY A 178 -2.59 -1.52 24.96
N LYS A 179 -1.41 -2.13 25.10
CA LYS A 179 -0.13 -1.45 25.33
C LYS A 179 0.84 -1.72 24.20
N PHE A 180 1.76 -0.77 23.96
CA PHE A 180 2.77 -0.89 22.91
C PHE A 180 4.16 -0.68 23.49
N ASP A 181 5.09 -1.53 23.08
CA ASP A 181 6.52 -1.29 23.22
C ASP A 181 7.00 -0.43 22.06
N LYS A 182 7.98 0.43 22.33
CA LYS A 182 8.54 1.38 21.37
C LYS A 182 9.97 0.99 21.06
N VAL A 183 10.30 0.89 19.78
CA VAL A 183 11.67 0.60 19.33
C VAL A 183 12.17 1.74 18.47
N ASP A 184 13.35 2.25 18.83
CA ASP A 184 14.06 3.26 18.06
C ASP A 184 14.81 2.60 16.89
N VAL A 185 14.60 3.11 15.68
CA VAL A 185 15.22 2.60 14.45
C VAL A 185 16.36 3.51 13.99
N ALA A 186 16.06 4.81 13.85
CA ALA A 186 17.00 5.82 13.39
C ALA A 186 16.77 7.16 14.08
N ALA A 187 17.84 7.97 14.20
CA ALA A 187 17.77 9.25 14.89
C ALA A 187 16.90 10.30 14.16
N ASN A 188 16.68 10.12 12.85
CA ASN A 188 15.86 11.01 12.04
C ASN A 188 15.24 10.25 10.85
N GLN A 189 14.10 10.73 10.36
CA GLN A 189 13.48 10.33 9.09
C GLN A 189 13.02 11.57 8.30
N GLY A 190 12.93 11.43 6.98
CA GLY A 190 12.30 12.42 6.09
C GLY A 190 10.90 11.99 5.65
N HIS A 191 10.38 12.69 4.65
CA HIS A 191 9.08 12.37 4.05
C HIS A 191 9.20 11.19 3.09
N GLY A 192 8.32 10.21 3.24
CA GLY A 192 8.36 8.98 2.44
C GLY A 192 9.01 7.82 3.18
N MET A 193 8.41 6.65 3.01
CA MET A 193 8.80 5.45 3.74
C MET A 193 8.35 4.21 2.99
N GLY A 194 9.17 3.17 2.92
CA GLY A 194 8.84 1.90 2.25
C GLY A 194 9.34 0.70 3.03
N PHE A 195 8.92 -0.48 2.61
CA PHE A 195 9.15 -1.71 3.37
C PHE A 195 9.36 -2.89 2.43
N GLY A 196 10.45 -3.63 2.64
CA GLY A 196 10.74 -4.87 1.93
C GLY A 196 12.22 -5.23 1.95
N ASP A 197 12.54 -6.43 1.52
CA ASP A 197 13.92 -6.96 1.48
C ASP A 197 14.71 -6.29 0.35
N VAL A 198 15.66 -5.40 0.68
CA VAL A 198 16.43 -4.66 -0.33
C VAL A 198 17.67 -5.43 -0.76
N ASN A 199 18.25 -6.25 0.12
CA ASN A 199 19.54 -6.91 -0.09
C ASN A 199 19.47 -8.42 -0.37
N GLY A 200 18.28 -9.01 -0.36
CA GLY A 200 18.04 -10.43 -0.62
C GLY A 200 18.25 -11.33 0.60
N ASP A 201 18.36 -10.77 1.81
CA ASP A 201 18.60 -11.54 3.04
C ASP A 201 17.32 -11.97 3.77
N LYS A 202 16.17 -11.65 3.19
CA LYS A 202 14.81 -11.99 3.64
C LYS A 202 14.37 -11.30 4.93
N ARG A 203 15.06 -10.25 5.36
CA ARG A 203 14.59 -9.37 6.44
C ARG A 203 13.82 -8.18 5.87
N MET A 204 12.93 -7.61 6.68
CA MET A 204 12.11 -6.48 6.27
C MET A 204 12.88 -5.18 6.48
N ASP A 205 13.55 -4.69 5.43
CA ASP A 205 14.23 -3.40 5.48
C ASP A 205 13.24 -2.23 5.38
N ILE A 206 13.69 -1.04 5.80
CA ILE A 206 12.88 0.19 5.72
C ILE A 206 13.52 1.16 4.72
N ILE A 207 12.79 1.53 3.67
CA ILE A 207 13.17 2.63 2.80
C ILE A 207 12.86 3.96 3.51
N VAL A 208 13.80 4.88 3.49
CA VAL A 208 13.62 6.28 3.90
C VAL A 208 13.95 7.20 2.72
N ASN A 209 13.66 8.49 2.83
CA ASN A 209 13.83 9.42 1.71
C ASN A 209 15.25 9.45 1.10
N ASN A 210 16.29 9.21 1.90
CA ASN A 210 17.70 9.32 1.50
C ASN A 210 18.49 8.00 1.56
N GLY A 211 17.81 6.86 1.49
CA GLY A 211 18.44 5.54 1.53
C GLY A 211 17.53 4.46 2.09
N TRP A 212 18.14 3.36 2.51
CA TRP A 212 17.41 2.28 3.17
C TRP A 212 18.12 1.86 4.46
N LEU A 213 17.33 1.48 5.45
CA LEU A 213 17.76 0.99 6.74
C LEU A 213 17.70 -0.54 6.69
N GLU A 214 18.88 -1.15 6.70
CA GLU A 214 19.03 -2.60 6.77
C GLU A 214 18.56 -3.09 8.13
N ALA A 215 17.61 -4.02 8.12
CA ALA A 215 17.11 -4.67 9.31
C ALA A 215 18.23 -5.45 9.99
N PRO A 216 18.35 -5.40 11.33
CA PRO A 216 19.31 -6.23 12.04
C PRO A 216 18.95 -7.71 11.93
N SER A 217 19.95 -8.59 12.04
CA SER A 217 19.74 -10.05 12.06
C SER A 217 19.12 -10.56 13.37
N ASP A 218 19.10 -9.71 14.41
CA ASP A 218 18.41 -9.91 15.67
C ASP A 218 17.46 -8.75 15.97
N ALA A 219 16.31 -9.01 16.59
CA ALA A 219 15.30 -7.97 16.86
C ALA A 219 15.80 -6.80 17.73
N LYS A 220 16.94 -6.95 18.41
CA LYS A 220 17.57 -5.94 19.26
C LYS A 220 18.81 -5.30 18.65
N GLY A 221 19.17 -5.69 17.42
CA GLY A 221 20.34 -5.18 16.74
C GLY A 221 20.16 -3.76 16.25
N LYS A 222 21.24 -3.26 15.66
CA LYS A 222 21.28 -1.92 15.12
C LYS A 222 20.91 -1.92 13.64
N TRP A 223 19.97 -1.05 13.27
CA TRP A 223 19.67 -0.73 11.89
C TRP A 223 20.82 0.03 11.23
N ILE A 224 21.17 -0.35 10.00
CA ILE A 224 22.29 0.25 9.26
C ILE A 224 21.74 1.04 8.08
N LEU A 225 21.99 2.36 8.06
CA LEU A 225 21.58 3.21 6.95
C LEU A 225 22.56 3.09 5.78
N HIS A 226 22.05 2.73 4.61
CA HIS A 226 22.74 2.73 3.32
C HIS A 226 22.20 3.88 2.46
N GLN A 227 22.99 4.95 2.34
CA GLN A 227 22.60 6.16 1.60
C GLN A 227 22.88 5.99 0.11
N GLU A 228 21.95 5.38 -0.62
CA GLU A 228 22.13 5.02 -2.03
C GLU A 228 21.29 5.85 -3.01
N PHE A 229 20.32 6.63 -2.51
CA PHE A 229 19.42 7.47 -3.30
C PHE A 229 18.91 8.66 -2.46
N ASP A 230 18.27 9.62 -3.12
CA ASP A 230 17.54 10.72 -2.49
C ASP A 230 16.26 10.97 -3.29
N PHE A 231 15.12 10.58 -2.74
CA PHE A 231 13.82 10.68 -3.39
C PHE A 231 13.08 11.98 -3.06
N GLY A 232 13.62 12.83 -2.18
CA GLY A 232 12.90 14.00 -1.69
C GLY A 232 11.65 13.62 -0.90
N ASP A 233 10.48 14.02 -1.39
CA ASP A 233 9.18 13.80 -0.72
C ASP A 233 8.45 12.60 -1.35
N ALA A 234 8.93 11.40 -1.03
CA ALA A 234 8.39 10.16 -1.58
C ALA A 234 7.05 9.75 -0.95
N SER A 235 6.35 8.84 -1.63
CA SER A 235 5.12 8.21 -1.19
C SER A 235 5.30 7.38 0.07
N ILE A 236 4.17 7.12 0.74
CA ILE A 236 4.10 6.21 1.89
C ILE A 236 2.97 5.23 1.56
N PRO A 237 3.26 3.98 1.16
CA PRO A 237 4.60 3.38 1.09
C PRO A 237 5.37 3.75 -0.20
N VAL A 238 6.70 3.56 -0.17
CA VAL A 238 7.50 3.12 -1.33
C VAL A 238 7.40 1.60 -1.40
N LEU A 239 7.09 1.06 -2.57
CA LEU A 239 6.92 -0.38 -2.77
C LEU A 239 8.25 -1.06 -3.10
N VAL A 240 8.47 -2.28 -2.63
CA VAL A 240 9.72 -3.03 -2.79
C VAL A 240 9.44 -4.43 -3.32
N PHE A 241 9.68 -4.68 -4.61
CA PHE A 241 9.33 -5.94 -5.29
C PHE A 241 10.24 -6.24 -6.49
N ASP A 242 10.47 -7.51 -6.80
CA ASP A 242 11.12 -7.94 -8.05
C ASP A 242 10.16 -7.79 -9.24
N ILE A 243 10.20 -6.63 -9.90
CA ILE A 243 9.26 -6.24 -10.96
C ILE A 243 9.67 -6.89 -12.30
N ASN A 244 10.96 -6.85 -12.61
CA ASN A 244 11.49 -7.40 -13.87
C ASN A 244 11.79 -8.92 -13.80
N LYS A 245 11.57 -9.56 -12.66
CA LYS A 245 11.80 -10.99 -12.40
C LYS A 245 13.27 -11.39 -12.56
N ASP A 246 14.19 -10.49 -12.23
CA ASP A 246 15.64 -10.73 -12.29
C ASP A 246 16.24 -11.26 -10.97
N GLY A 247 15.38 -11.47 -9.95
CA GLY A 247 15.73 -11.97 -8.63
C GLY A 247 16.25 -10.91 -7.67
N LYS A 248 16.07 -9.63 -7.98
CA LYS A 248 16.38 -8.49 -7.09
C LYS A 248 15.11 -7.64 -6.91
N ASN A 249 14.89 -7.16 -5.69
CA ASN A 249 13.77 -6.28 -5.43
C ASN A 249 14.10 -4.86 -5.91
N ASP A 250 13.22 -4.33 -6.74
CA ASP A 250 13.19 -2.97 -7.24
C ASP A 250 12.32 -2.07 -6.35
N LEU A 251 12.28 -0.76 -6.64
CA LEU A 251 11.43 0.19 -5.92
C LEU A 251 10.39 0.86 -6.85
N ILE A 252 9.18 1.08 -6.34
CA ILE A 252 8.22 2.03 -6.97
C ILE A 252 8.05 3.22 -6.04
N VAL A 253 8.36 4.41 -6.56
CA VAL A 253 8.40 5.65 -5.80
C VAL A 253 7.44 6.65 -6.42
N GLY A 254 6.42 7.03 -5.67
CA GLY A 254 5.51 8.13 -6.02
C GLY A 254 6.01 9.44 -5.42
N GLN A 255 5.85 10.55 -6.13
CA GLN A 255 6.17 11.87 -5.61
C GLN A 255 4.94 12.46 -4.90
N GLY A 256 5.03 12.58 -3.57
CA GLY A 256 3.93 13.04 -2.71
C GLY A 256 3.65 14.52 -2.85
N HIS A 257 4.68 15.35 -3.06
CA HIS A 257 4.60 16.82 -3.11
C HIS A 257 5.00 17.41 -4.47
N SER A 258 5.15 16.57 -5.50
CA SER A 258 5.57 16.99 -6.83
C SER A 258 4.92 16.10 -7.91
N TYR A 259 5.35 16.26 -9.15
CA TYR A 259 5.03 15.35 -10.25
C TYR A 259 5.98 14.18 -10.28
N GLY A 260 5.45 13.00 -10.63
CA GLY A 260 6.26 11.85 -10.96
C GLY A 260 5.88 10.58 -10.21
N LEU A 261 6.00 9.49 -10.94
CA LEU A 261 5.92 8.11 -10.48
C LEU A 261 6.99 7.34 -11.24
N HIS A 262 7.86 6.66 -10.51
CA HIS A 262 9.08 6.06 -11.06
C HIS A 262 9.25 4.64 -10.55
N TRP A 263 9.85 3.81 -11.39
CA TRP A 263 10.40 2.51 -11.05
C TRP A 263 11.92 2.64 -10.97
N TYR A 264 12.52 2.28 -9.84
CA TYR A 264 13.97 2.22 -9.68
C TYR A 264 14.40 0.76 -9.76
N GLU A 265 14.94 0.37 -10.90
CA GLU A 265 15.47 -0.95 -11.16
C GLU A 265 16.78 -1.15 -10.42
N GLN A 266 16.87 -2.22 -9.66
CA GLN A 266 18.05 -2.58 -8.90
C GLN A 266 19.06 -3.33 -9.78
N LYS A 267 20.30 -2.82 -9.82
CA LYS A 267 21.45 -3.55 -10.38
C LYS A 267 22.53 -3.72 -9.32
N VAL A 268 23.15 -4.89 -9.32
CA VAL A 268 24.29 -5.17 -8.44
C VAL A 268 25.45 -5.58 -9.32
N SER A 269 26.53 -4.80 -9.26
CA SER A 269 27.76 -5.10 -9.98
C SER A 269 28.42 -6.39 -9.46
N SER A 270 29.35 -6.96 -10.23
CA SER A 270 30.13 -8.13 -9.80
C SER A 270 30.96 -7.92 -8.52
N GLN A 271 31.16 -6.66 -8.12
CA GLN A 271 31.83 -6.28 -6.88
C GLN A 271 30.87 -6.07 -5.70
N GLY A 272 29.57 -6.34 -5.88
CA GLY A 272 28.54 -6.21 -4.84
C GLY A 272 28.02 -4.79 -4.64
N LYS A 273 28.49 -3.80 -5.41
CA LYS A 273 27.95 -2.43 -5.37
C LYS A 273 26.57 -2.39 -6.02
N ARG A 274 25.58 -1.88 -5.29
CA ARG A 274 24.22 -1.62 -5.78
C ARG A 274 24.16 -0.29 -6.53
N GLU A 275 23.38 -0.28 -7.61
CA GLU A 275 23.06 0.88 -8.42
C GLU A 275 21.56 0.85 -8.74
N TRP A 276 20.95 2.02 -8.82
CA TRP A 276 19.51 2.20 -9.06
C TRP A 276 19.31 2.91 -10.40
N ILE A 277 18.65 2.24 -11.34
CA ILE A 277 18.33 2.79 -12.66
C ILE A 277 16.89 3.29 -12.63
N GLU A 278 16.71 4.58 -12.83
CA GLU A 278 15.38 5.20 -12.82
C GLU A 278 14.68 5.02 -14.17
N HIS A 279 13.43 4.56 -14.11
CA HIS A 279 12.52 4.42 -15.24
C HIS A 279 11.22 5.17 -14.96
N PRO A 280 10.74 6.03 -15.89
CA PRO A 280 9.49 6.76 -15.70
C PRO A 280 8.28 5.82 -15.84
N ILE A 281 7.34 5.88 -14.87
CA ILE A 281 6.01 5.26 -14.97
C ILE A 281 4.99 6.31 -15.42
N ASP A 282 4.93 7.45 -14.72
CA ASP A 282 4.05 8.56 -15.06
C ASP A 282 4.60 9.90 -14.55
N LEU A 283 5.11 10.71 -15.48
CA LEU A 283 5.69 12.02 -15.19
C LEU A 283 4.68 13.16 -15.16
N ASN A 284 3.43 12.91 -15.58
CA ASN A 284 2.46 13.97 -15.85
C ASN A 284 1.39 14.09 -14.75
N ASN A 285 1.46 13.30 -13.69
CA ASN A 285 0.57 13.39 -12.54
C ASN A 285 1.36 13.69 -11.27
N SER A 286 0.72 14.45 -10.40
CA SER A 286 1.27 14.91 -9.13
C SER A 286 0.63 14.22 -7.94
N GLN A 287 1.32 14.28 -6.80
CA GLN A 287 0.80 13.86 -5.49
C GLN A 287 0.43 12.37 -5.43
N TYR A 288 1.29 11.51 -6.00
CA TYR A 288 1.23 10.06 -5.79
C TYR A 288 1.71 9.76 -4.36
N HIS A 289 0.81 9.90 -3.39
CA HIS A 289 1.16 9.91 -1.97
C HIS A 289 1.06 8.53 -1.30
N THR A 290 0.28 7.64 -1.88
CA THR A 290 0.00 6.28 -1.39
C THR A 290 -0.27 5.35 -2.54
N MET A 291 0.03 4.07 -2.37
CA MET A 291 -0.09 3.06 -3.41
C MET A 291 -0.19 1.66 -2.81
N GLU A 292 -0.75 0.74 -3.60
CA GLU A 292 -0.90 -0.67 -3.27
C GLU A 292 -0.36 -1.53 -4.44
N TRP A 293 0.25 -2.67 -4.12
CA TRP A 293 0.73 -3.66 -5.09
C TRP A 293 -0.17 -4.88 -5.03
N VAL A 294 -1.05 -5.03 -6.01
CA VAL A 294 -2.23 -5.87 -5.90
C VAL A 294 -2.69 -6.41 -7.24
N ASP A 295 -2.96 -7.72 -7.32
CA ASP A 295 -3.64 -8.37 -8.45
C ASP A 295 -5.08 -7.84 -8.54
N ILE A 296 -5.26 -6.79 -9.35
CA ILE A 296 -6.52 -6.06 -9.49
C ILE A 296 -7.35 -6.62 -10.64
N ASP A 297 -6.69 -7.28 -11.60
CA ASP A 297 -7.33 -7.81 -12.80
C ASP A 297 -7.53 -9.34 -12.81
N ALA A 298 -7.15 -9.99 -11.69
CA ALA A 298 -7.34 -11.40 -11.37
C ALA A 298 -6.61 -12.34 -12.33
N ASP A 299 -5.45 -11.92 -12.86
CA ASP A 299 -4.63 -12.74 -13.75
C ASP A 299 -3.47 -13.47 -13.04
N GLY A 300 -3.29 -13.23 -11.74
CA GLY A 300 -2.28 -13.84 -10.89
C GLY A 300 -0.97 -13.04 -10.79
N GLU A 301 -0.82 -11.96 -11.55
CA GLU A 301 0.26 -10.98 -11.40
C GLU A 301 -0.25 -9.76 -10.62
N GLN A 302 0.64 -8.99 -10.00
CA GLN A 302 0.24 -7.82 -9.24
C GLN A 302 0.35 -6.55 -10.11
N GLU A 303 -0.59 -5.63 -9.94
CA GLU A 303 -0.56 -4.30 -10.51
C GLU A 303 -0.28 -3.25 -9.45
N LEU A 304 0.24 -2.09 -9.87
CA LEU A 304 0.31 -0.91 -9.03
C LEU A 304 -1.03 -0.17 -9.07
N VAL A 305 -1.72 -0.04 -7.95
CA VAL A 305 -2.91 0.81 -7.80
C VAL A 305 -2.51 2.08 -7.05
N THR A 306 -2.73 3.25 -7.65
CA THR A 306 -2.41 4.53 -7.03
C THR A 306 -3.13 5.68 -7.72
N GLY A 307 -3.08 6.86 -7.12
CA GLY A 307 -3.71 8.05 -7.64
C GLY A 307 -3.23 9.31 -6.95
N LYS A 308 -3.67 10.43 -7.49
CA LYS A 308 -3.40 11.75 -6.96
C LYS A 308 -4.20 12.02 -5.69
N ARG A 309 -3.68 12.84 -4.77
CA ARG A 309 -4.47 13.51 -3.72
C ARG A 309 -5.20 14.74 -4.27
N TYR A 310 -6.48 14.88 -3.97
CA TYR A 310 -7.19 16.13 -4.25
C TYR A 310 -6.80 17.19 -3.21
N ARG A 311 -6.10 18.24 -3.65
CA ARG A 311 -5.62 19.35 -2.81
C ARG A 311 -4.87 18.89 -1.56
N ALA A 312 -3.85 18.03 -1.71
CA ALA A 312 -3.07 17.48 -0.60
C ALA A 312 -2.75 18.52 0.48
N HIS A 313 -1.90 19.52 0.19
CA HIS A 313 -1.52 20.57 1.13
C HIS A 313 -2.34 21.86 0.97
N ASN A 314 -3.67 21.73 0.92
CA ASN A 314 -4.62 22.84 0.75
C ASN A 314 -4.36 23.65 -0.54
N GLY A 315 -3.94 22.96 -1.60
CA GLY A 315 -3.68 23.56 -2.91
C GLY A 315 -2.28 24.11 -3.12
N LYS A 316 -1.34 23.91 -2.19
CA LYS A 316 0.03 24.46 -2.28
C LYS A 316 0.97 23.66 -3.18
N ASP A 317 0.68 22.38 -3.40
CA ASP A 317 1.56 21.52 -4.19
C ASP A 317 1.45 21.80 -5.70
N PRO A 318 2.53 21.55 -6.46
CA PRO A 318 2.47 21.42 -7.91
C PRO A 318 1.31 20.53 -8.35
N GLY A 319 0.57 21.00 -9.35
CA GLY A 319 -0.56 20.28 -9.91
C GLY A 319 -1.77 20.15 -9.00
N ALA A 320 -1.86 20.81 -7.85
CA ALA A 320 -3.00 20.67 -6.95
C ALA A 320 -4.38 20.98 -7.56
N ASN A 321 -4.42 21.75 -8.66
CA ASN A 321 -5.65 22.05 -9.41
C ASN A 321 -5.81 21.24 -10.70
N ASP A 322 -4.86 20.36 -11.04
CA ASP A 322 -5.00 19.46 -12.19
C ASP A 322 -6.18 18.50 -11.97
N PRO A 323 -6.74 17.92 -13.04
CA PRO A 323 -7.69 16.81 -12.95
C PRO A 323 -7.25 15.73 -11.94
N VAL A 324 -8.21 15.15 -11.23
CA VAL A 324 -7.96 14.15 -10.20
C VAL A 324 -8.10 12.76 -10.82
N GLY A 325 -7.13 11.89 -10.56
CA GLY A 325 -7.07 10.57 -11.16
C GLY A 325 -6.74 9.46 -10.16
N LEU A 326 -7.36 8.31 -10.41
CA LEU A 326 -7.11 7.03 -9.78
C LEU A 326 -6.88 6.01 -10.89
N TYR A 327 -5.80 5.24 -10.77
CA TYR A 327 -5.27 4.41 -11.84
C TYR A 327 -4.83 3.05 -11.30
N TYR A 328 -4.74 2.09 -12.21
CA TYR A 328 -3.87 0.94 -12.01
C TYR A 328 -2.87 0.84 -13.16
N PHE A 329 -1.67 0.37 -12.87
CA PHE A 329 -0.56 0.26 -13.81
C PHE A 329 -0.12 -1.19 -13.89
N LYS A 330 -0.13 -1.73 -15.12
CA LYS A 330 0.20 -3.13 -15.39
C LYS A 330 1.60 -3.25 -15.98
N TRP A 331 2.45 -4.04 -15.36
CA TRP A 331 3.75 -4.39 -15.94
C TRP A 331 3.56 -5.29 -17.16
N ASN A 332 4.10 -4.89 -18.32
CA ASN A 332 3.97 -5.64 -19.57
C ASN A 332 5.24 -6.43 -19.93
N GLY A 333 6.23 -6.49 -19.04
CA GLY A 333 7.54 -7.11 -19.28
C GLY A 333 8.65 -6.12 -19.64
N GLU A 334 8.30 -4.87 -19.97
CA GLU A 334 9.26 -3.81 -20.32
C GLU A 334 8.93 -2.47 -19.63
N SER A 335 7.66 -2.15 -19.49
CA SER A 335 7.18 -0.91 -18.90
C SER A 335 5.80 -1.08 -18.26
N PHE A 336 5.33 -0.04 -17.59
CA PHE A 336 4.01 0.02 -17.01
C PHE A 336 2.98 0.60 -17.98
N THR A 337 1.89 -0.12 -18.19
CA THR A 337 0.72 0.34 -18.95
C THR A 337 -0.30 0.96 -18.00
N LYS A 338 -0.59 2.25 -18.18
CA LYS A 338 -1.55 2.99 -17.36
C LYS A 338 -2.99 2.71 -17.76
N ASN A 339 -3.83 2.33 -16.79
CA ASN A 339 -5.26 2.13 -16.95
C ASN A 339 -6.04 3.05 -16.01
N ILE A 340 -7.17 3.61 -16.48
CA ILE A 340 -7.96 4.58 -15.75
C ILE A 340 -9.06 3.89 -14.95
N ILE A 341 -9.06 4.08 -13.63
CA ILE A 341 -10.19 3.73 -12.76
C ILE A 341 -11.15 4.92 -12.69
N SER A 342 -10.62 6.12 -12.48
CA SER A 342 -11.36 7.39 -12.49
C SER A 342 -10.43 8.52 -12.92
N TYR A 343 -10.93 9.45 -13.73
CA TYR A 343 -10.16 10.63 -14.12
C TYR A 343 -11.11 11.75 -14.56
N GLY A 344 -10.80 12.98 -14.18
CA GLY A 344 -11.55 14.15 -14.62
C GLY A 344 -11.41 15.34 -13.69
N PRO A 345 -12.16 16.43 -13.94
CA PRO A 345 -12.32 17.49 -12.95
C PRO A 345 -12.92 16.95 -11.64
N LEU A 346 -12.99 17.82 -10.62
CA LEU A 346 -13.75 17.51 -9.40
C LEU A 346 -15.17 17.04 -9.76
N ASP A 347 -15.73 16.12 -8.97
CA ASP A 347 -17.01 15.41 -9.17
C ASP A 347 -17.01 14.31 -10.25
N GLU A 348 -16.22 14.45 -11.32
CA GLU A 348 -16.03 13.40 -12.33
C GLU A 348 -14.90 12.43 -11.96
N GLY A 349 -13.74 12.99 -11.63
CA GLY A 349 -12.56 12.26 -11.15
C GLY A 349 -12.70 11.81 -9.69
N LYS A 350 -11.69 11.09 -9.21
CA LYS A 350 -11.50 10.75 -7.80
C LYS A 350 -10.02 10.47 -7.56
N GLY A 351 -9.51 10.95 -6.43
CA GLY A 351 -8.14 10.70 -5.99
C GLY A 351 -8.01 9.51 -5.05
N ALA A 352 -6.77 9.12 -4.74
CA ALA A 352 -6.49 8.02 -3.82
C ALA A 352 -6.57 8.41 -2.33
N GLY A 353 -6.57 9.71 -2.01
CA GLY A 353 -6.45 10.16 -0.62
C GLY A 353 -5.04 9.90 -0.07
N ILE A 354 -4.91 9.78 1.25
CA ILE A 354 -3.61 9.57 1.93
C ILE A 354 -3.43 8.12 2.43
N TYR A 355 -4.53 7.38 2.56
CA TYR A 355 -4.57 5.96 2.93
C TYR A 355 -5.88 5.35 2.39
N PHE A 356 -5.78 4.28 1.60
CA PHE A 356 -6.94 3.66 0.98
C PHE A 356 -6.86 2.13 1.07
N SER A 357 -7.93 1.44 0.70
CA SER A 357 -8.01 -0.02 0.80
C SER A 357 -8.35 -0.65 -0.54
N VAL A 358 -7.77 -1.82 -0.82
CA VAL A 358 -8.10 -2.65 -1.99
C VAL A 358 -8.47 -4.05 -1.51
N THR A 359 -9.77 -4.37 -1.53
CA THR A 359 -10.28 -5.63 -0.99
C THR A 359 -11.60 -6.00 -1.66
N ASP A 360 -11.99 -7.28 -1.58
CA ASP A 360 -13.23 -7.79 -2.16
C ASP A 360 -14.40 -7.58 -1.18
N LEU A 361 -15.20 -6.53 -1.39
CA LEU A 361 -16.33 -6.19 -0.52
C LEU A 361 -17.53 -7.12 -0.72
N ARG A 362 -17.58 -7.82 -1.86
CA ARG A 362 -18.76 -8.58 -2.33
C ARG A 362 -18.52 -10.08 -2.40
N ASN A 363 -17.35 -10.55 -1.94
CA ASN A 363 -16.92 -11.94 -2.03
C ASN A 363 -17.04 -12.51 -3.47
N THR A 364 -16.65 -11.70 -4.46
CA THR A 364 -16.67 -12.03 -5.89
C THR A 364 -15.38 -12.68 -6.40
N GLY A 365 -14.34 -12.74 -5.57
CA GLY A 365 -12.97 -13.04 -5.93
C GLY A 365 -12.24 -11.88 -6.61
N ARG A 366 -12.87 -10.70 -6.73
CA ARG A 366 -12.29 -9.51 -7.36
C ARG A 366 -12.15 -8.40 -6.34
N LYS A 367 -10.98 -7.77 -6.31
CA LYS A 367 -10.72 -6.67 -5.37
C LYS A 367 -11.35 -5.38 -5.88
N ASP A 368 -12.14 -4.76 -5.02
CA ASP A 368 -12.70 -3.43 -5.21
C ASP A 368 -11.71 -2.38 -4.67
N VAL A 369 -11.79 -1.13 -5.15
CA VAL A 369 -10.93 -0.03 -4.67
C VAL A 369 -11.76 0.96 -3.86
N ILE A 370 -11.41 1.15 -2.59
CA ILE A 370 -12.13 2.00 -1.64
C ILE A 370 -11.24 3.17 -1.28
N VAL A 371 -11.66 4.38 -1.62
CA VAL A 371 -10.86 5.60 -1.46
C VAL A 371 -11.65 6.70 -0.77
N ALA A 372 -11.03 7.27 0.25
CA ALA A 372 -11.44 8.54 0.85
C ALA A 372 -10.56 9.68 0.32
N GLY A 373 -10.89 10.91 0.66
CA GLY A 373 -10.17 12.10 0.22
C GLY A 373 -10.99 13.36 0.52
N LYS A 374 -10.36 14.52 0.32
CA LYS A 374 -11.07 15.81 0.39
C LYS A 374 -12.23 15.92 -0.63
N ASP A 375 -12.27 15.00 -1.59
CA ASP A 375 -13.27 14.83 -2.64
C ASP A 375 -14.36 13.79 -2.33
N GLY A 376 -14.39 13.20 -1.12
CA GLY A 376 -15.43 12.28 -0.65
C GLY A 376 -14.99 10.82 -0.46
N LEU A 377 -15.89 9.98 0.05
CA LEU A 377 -15.70 8.53 0.19
C LEU A 377 -16.39 7.79 -0.97
N TYR A 378 -15.62 7.00 -1.71
CA TYR A 378 -16.09 6.27 -2.90
C TYR A 378 -15.61 4.82 -2.90
N ILE A 379 -16.44 3.95 -3.47
CA ILE A 379 -16.11 2.58 -3.83
C ILE A 379 -16.07 2.48 -5.36
N PHE A 380 -15.05 1.81 -5.87
CA PHE A 380 -14.95 1.36 -7.25
C PHE A 380 -15.10 -0.15 -7.27
N TYR A 381 -16.33 -0.60 -7.51
CA TYR A 381 -16.65 -2.02 -7.59
C TYR A 381 -16.07 -2.62 -8.85
N ASN A 382 -15.24 -3.65 -8.70
CA ASN A 382 -14.59 -4.36 -9.80
C ASN A 382 -15.59 -5.31 -10.49
N GLU A 383 -15.99 -4.97 -11.71
CA GLU A 383 -16.92 -5.75 -12.54
C GLU A 383 -16.18 -6.73 -13.47
N GLY A 384 -14.86 -6.85 -13.33
CA GLY A 384 -14.00 -7.69 -14.16
C GLY A 384 -13.74 -7.08 -15.55
N GLN A 385 -13.16 -7.89 -16.44
CA GLN A 385 -13.09 -7.55 -17.86
C GLN A 385 -14.40 -7.93 -18.57
N LYS A 386 -14.73 -7.18 -19.63
CA LYS A 386 -15.83 -7.53 -20.54
C LYS A 386 -15.43 -8.58 -21.57
#